data_AF-A0A2V7XYB4-F1
#
_entry.id   AF-A0A2V7XYB4-F1
#
_cell.length_a   1.000
_cell.length_b   1.000
_cell.length_c   1.000
_cell.angle_alpha   90.00
_cell.angle_beta   90.00
_cell.angle_gamma   90.00
#
_symmetry.space_group_name_H-M   'P 1'
#
loop_
_entity.id
_entity.type
_entity.pdbx_description
1 polymer ?
#
loop_
_entity_poly.entity_id
_entity_poly.type
_entity_poly.pdbx_seq_one_letter_code
_entity_poly.pdbx_strand_id
1 'polypeptide(L)'
;ALGVFGGFFLGCPFFLTELHVFLDQFAYNISTYSYSGREGAEGVDNWANHGVYTSRFGAGFWAARAALAGLALALYRINARLAVFLAFPVLYYGYYGAQRINFRGNLIPVYPFLAVLAAYAAVELLDALGRTRMGRRRFVVPALAAVVVALLVVPPLRTAIAFDRAVTRRDTGTIAREWIEHNLPPGTHIALERFTPVLDGARYALTLEPRLINRSVQSYRDDGVQYLVVSSLAYERFPPESNQTRSYQKLFALCPLVAEFPGLPGQRPGPTIRVLQVPATGD
;
A
#
# COMPACT_ATOMS: atom_id res chain seq x y z
N ALA A 1 -14.51 25.16 -13.94
CA ALA A 1 -15.37 24.09 -14.48
C ALA A 1 -14.83 23.56 -15.82
N LEU A 2 -14.80 24.36 -16.89
CA LEU A 2 -14.36 23.91 -18.23
C LEU A 2 -12.99 23.22 -18.25
N GLY A 3 -11.98 23.75 -17.54
CA GLY A 3 -10.66 23.11 -17.46
C GLY A 3 -10.65 21.75 -16.74
N VAL A 4 -11.52 21.55 -15.74
CA VAL A 4 -11.65 20.27 -15.01
C VAL A 4 -12.28 19.22 -15.92
N PHE A 5 -13.38 19.58 -16.60
CA PHE A 5 -14.03 18.69 -17.55
C PHE A 5 -13.12 18.39 -18.74
N GLY A 6 -12.50 19.40 -19.35
CA GLY A 6 -11.55 19.24 -20.45
C GLY A 6 -10.37 18.35 -20.06
N GLY A 7 -9.77 18.56 -18.88
CA GLY A 7 -8.70 17.71 -18.37
C GLY A 7 -9.14 16.26 -18.14
N PHE A 8 -10.34 16.05 -17.59
CA PHE A 8 -10.92 14.72 -17.41
C PHE A 8 -11.13 13.99 -18.75
N PHE A 9 -11.75 14.64 -19.73
CA PHE A 9 -12.02 14.02 -21.04
C PHE A 9 -10.74 13.75 -21.83
N LEU A 10 -9.74 14.66 -21.75
CA LEU A 10 -8.45 14.44 -22.40
C LEU A 10 -7.62 13.36 -21.71
N GLY A 11 -7.69 13.28 -20.38
CA GLY A 11 -6.96 12.28 -19.58
C GLY A 11 -7.63 10.91 -19.54
N CYS A 12 -8.95 10.84 -19.80
CA CYS A 12 -9.75 9.63 -19.79
C CYS A 12 -10.67 9.57 -21.03
N PRO A 13 -10.12 9.50 -22.26
CA PRO A 13 -10.91 9.55 -23.48
C PRO A 13 -11.89 8.37 -23.60
N PHE A 14 -11.51 7.20 -23.08
CA PHE A 14 -12.33 5.98 -23.10
C PHE A 14 -13.59 6.06 -22.24
N PHE A 15 -13.71 7.05 -21.36
CA PHE A 15 -14.95 7.30 -20.61
C PHE A 15 -16.16 7.50 -21.54
N LEU A 16 -15.95 8.12 -22.72
CA LEU A 16 -17.03 8.37 -23.67
C LEU A 16 -17.47 7.10 -24.40
N THR A 17 -16.53 6.19 -24.70
CA THR A 17 -16.81 4.95 -25.43
C THR A 17 -17.32 3.85 -24.50
N GLU A 18 -16.81 3.82 -23.26
CA GLU A 18 -17.07 2.77 -22.27
C GLU A 18 -17.83 3.30 -21.05
N LEU A 19 -18.76 4.23 -21.27
CA LEU A 19 -19.48 4.91 -20.18
C LEU A 19 -20.18 3.92 -19.25
N HIS A 20 -20.79 2.87 -19.80
CA HIS A 20 -21.46 1.83 -19.02
C HIS A 20 -20.48 1.08 -18.11
N VAL A 21 -19.35 0.59 -18.66
CA VAL A 21 -18.30 -0.07 -17.87
C VAL A 21 -17.76 0.85 -16.79
N PHE A 22 -17.53 2.12 -17.11
CA PHE A 22 -17.08 3.12 -16.15
C PHE A 22 -18.07 3.27 -15.00
N LEU A 23 -19.36 3.48 -15.30
CA LEU A 23 -20.40 3.68 -14.29
C LEU A 23 -20.57 2.44 -13.42
N ASP A 24 -20.54 1.24 -14.01
CA ASP A 24 -20.63 -0.03 -13.28
C ASP A 24 -19.44 -0.21 -12.33
N GLN A 25 -18.22 0.02 -12.82
CA GLN A 25 -17.02 -0.06 -11.98
C GLN A 25 -17.00 1.04 -10.91
N PHE A 26 -17.44 2.25 -11.23
CA PHE A 26 -17.52 3.34 -10.28
C PHE A 26 -18.52 3.03 -9.15
N ALA A 27 -19.72 2.58 -9.52
CA ALA A 27 -20.75 2.15 -8.57
C ALA A 27 -20.27 0.98 -7.70
N TYR A 28 -19.62 -0.02 -8.31
CA TYR A 28 -19.02 -1.14 -7.59
C TYR A 28 -17.94 -0.69 -6.60
N ASN A 29 -17.07 0.24 -7.00
CA ASN A 29 -16.02 0.73 -6.11
C ASN A 29 -16.58 1.56 -4.97
N ILE A 30 -17.57 2.43 -5.22
CA ILE A 30 -18.26 3.17 -4.15
C ILE A 30 -18.94 2.20 -3.19
N SER A 31 -19.72 1.24 -3.70
CA SER A 31 -20.42 0.28 -2.85
C SER A 31 -19.43 -0.54 -2.02
N THR A 32 -18.31 -0.93 -2.63
CA THR A 32 -17.26 -1.72 -1.97
C THR A 32 -16.53 -0.93 -0.89
N TYR A 33 -16.11 0.29 -1.18
CA TYR A 33 -15.34 1.10 -0.22
C TYR A 33 -16.22 1.70 0.89
N SER A 34 -17.45 2.09 0.58
CA SER A 34 -18.34 2.77 1.52
C SER A 34 -19.23 1.81 2.32
N TYR A 35 -19.75 0.73 1.70
CA TYR A 35 -20.78 -0.11 2.31
C TYR A 35 -20.31 -1.53 2.61
N SER A 36 -19.95 -2.32 1.59
CA SER A 36 -19.66 -3.74 1.79
C SER A 36 -18.33 -3.98 2.50
N GLY A 37 -17.39 -3.05 2.37
CA GLY A 37 -16.03 -3.24 2.86
C GLY A 37 -15.30 -4.34 2.10
N ARG A 38 -14.13 -4.70 2.62
CA ARG A 38 -13.35 -5.86 2.18
C ARG A 38 -12.68 -6.43 3.41
N GLU A 39 -13.05 -7.64 3.76
CA GLU A 39 -12.51 -8.30 4.94
C GLU A 39 -10.98 -8.40 4.88
N GLY A 40 -10.34 -7.96 5.97
CA GLY A 40 -8.89 -7.82 6.08
C GLY A 40 -8.32 -6.60 5.35
N ALA A 41 -9.13 -5.67 4.86
CA ALA A 41 -8.73 -4.36 4.32
C ALA A 41 -9.45 -3.18 4.99
N GLU A 42 -10.34 -3.45 5.94
CA GLU A 42 -11.06 -2.43 6.70
C GLU A 42 -10.15 -1.79 7.75
N GLY A 43 -10.41 -0.53 8.06
CA GLY A 43 -9.69 0.20 9.11
C GLY A 43 -10.64 0.81 10.13
N VAL A 44 -10.08 1.14 11.30
CA VAL A 44 -10.78 1.83 12.40
C VAL A 44 -10.29 3.26 12.42
N ASP A 45 -11.17 4.25 12.33
CA ASP A 45 -10.78 5.68 12.24
C ASP A 45 -9.77 5.93 11.10
N ASN A 46 -10.29 5.86 9.87
CA ASN A 46 -9.47 6.02 8.68
C ASN A 46 -8.92 7.46 8.54
N TRP A 47 -9.58 8.46 9.12
CA TRP A 47 -9.07 9.83 9.19
C TRP A 47 -7.76 9.90 9.97
N ALA A 48 -7.72 9.36 11.19
CA ALA A 48 -6.49 9.36 11.99
C ALA A 48 -5.43 8.46 11.38
N ASN A 49 -5.79 7.26 10.91
CA ASN A 49 -4.84 6.31 10.32
C ASN A 49 -4.10 6.89 9.12
N HIS A 50 -4.82 7.58 8.22
CA HIS A 50 -4.22 8.24 7.07
C HIS A 50 -3.24 9.34 7.45
N GLY A 51 -3.59 10.16 8.45
CA GLY A 51 -2.73 11.20 8.99
C GLY A 51 -1.47 10.63 9.66
N VAL A 52 -1.64 9.60 10.50
CA VAL A 52 -0.53 8.90 11.16
C VAL A 52 0.38 8.24 10.14
N TYR A 53 -0.19 7.56 9.13
CA TYR A 53 0.58 6.91 8.09
C TYR A 53 1.40 7.94 7.29
N THR A 54 0.75 9.02 6.84
CA THR A 54 1.42 10.10 6.11
C THR A 54 2.54 10.74 6.94
N SER A 55 2.32 10.95 8.23
CA SER A 55 3.32 11.56 9.12
C SER A 55 4.47 10.62 9.49
N ARG A 56 4.23 9.31 9.63
CA ARG A 56 5.26 8.36 10.11
C ARG A 56 6.00 7.64 8.99
N PHE A 57 5.29 7.25 7.94
CA PHE A 57 5.80 6.37 6.89
C PHE A 57 5.76 7.02 5.50
N GLY A 58 4.88 7.99 5.30
CA GLY A 58 4.69 8.71 4.05
C GLY A 58 5.63 9.90 3.87
N ALA A 59 5.08 11.11 3.95
CA ALA A 59 5.81 12.37 3.81
C ALA A 59 6.91 12.54 4.88
N GLY A 60 6.72 11.93 6.05
CA GLY A 60 7.63 12.04 7.19
C GLY A 60 7.23 13.16 8.14
N PHE A 61 7.73 13.10 9.38
CA PHE A 61 7.22 13.90 10.49
C PHE A 61 7.33 15.41 10.23
N TRP A 62 8.51 15.90 9.86
CA TRP A 62 8.74 17.32 9.62
C TRP A 62 8.00 17.84 8.40
N ALA A 63 8.00 17.08 7.31
CA ALA A 63 7.27 17.44 6.09
C ALA A 63 5.76 17.50 6.33
N ALA A 64 5.19 16.55 7.08
CA ALA A 64 3.78 16.57 7.45
C ALA A 64 3.41 17.79 8.30
N ARG A 65 4.25 18.17 9.29
CA ARG A 65 4.01 19.37 10.11
C ARG A 65 4.16 20.67 9.30
N ALA A 66 5.14 20.75 8.42
CA ALA A 66 5.28 21.87 7.50
C ALA A 66 4.08 21.98 6.55
N ALA A 67 3.58 20.85 6.02
CA ALA A 67 2.38 20.82 5.18
C ALA A 67 1.13 21.28 5.94
N LEU A 68 0.97 20.87 7.20
CA LEU A 68 -0.12 21.35 8.06
C LEU A 68 -0.02 22.85 8.36
N ALA A 69 1.19 23.36 8.61
CA ALA A 69 1.40 24.80 8.76
C ALA A 69 1.06 25.54 7.46
N GLY A 70 1.49 25.02 6.31
CA GLY A 70 1.18 25.58 5.00
C GLY A 70 -0.31 25.57 4.69
N LEU A 71 -1.01 24.50 5.07
CA LEU A 71 -2.46 24.42 4.98
C LEU A 71 -3.13 25.50 5.84
N ALA A 72 -2.71 25.65 7.09
CA ALA A 72 -3.25 26.68 7.98
C ALA A 72 -3.02 28.09 7.43
N LEU A 73 -1.83 28.39 6.90
CA LEU A 73 -1.53 29.67 6.24
C LEU A 73 -2.38 29.88 4.98
N ALA A 74 -2.55 28.83 4.16
CA ALA A 74 -3.34 28.90 2.93
C ALA A 74 -4.83 29.12 3.23
N LEU A 75 -5.35 28.52 4.30
CA LEU A 75 -6.72 28.73 4.78
C LEU A 75 -6.90 30.14 5.38
N TYR A 76 -5.93 30.62 6.16
CA TYR A 76 -5.97 31.97 6.72
C TYR A 76 -5.96 33.07 5.63
N ARG A 77 -5.28 32.82 4.51
CA ARG A 77 -5.17 33.74 3.37
C ARG A 77 -5.98 33.27 2.16
N ILE A 78 -7.05 32.52 2.39
CA ILE A 78 -7.80 31.83 1.32
C ILE A 78 -8.27 32.82 0.26
N ASN A 79 -8.10 32.43 -1.00
CA ASN A 79 -8.60 33.14 -2.16
C ASN A 79 -8.99 32.11 -3.23
N ALA A 80 -9.59 32.55 -4.34
CA ALA A 80 -10.08 31.64 -5.38
C ALA A 80 -9.00 30.67 -5.90
N ARG A 81 -7.75 31.13 -6.04
CA ARG A 81 -6.63 30.29 -6.51
C ARG A 81 -6.27 29.21 -5.48
N LEU A 82 -6.14 29.59 -4.21
CA LEU A 82 -5.87 28.64 -3.12
C LEU A 82 -7.04 27.69 -2.87
N ALA A 83 -8.28 28.16 -3.02
CA ALA A 83 -9.46 27.31 -2.90
C ALA A 83 -9.48 26.22 -3.98
N VAL A 84 -9.17 26.57 -5.24
CA VAL A 84 -9.05 25.59 -6.33
C VAL A 84 -7.92 24.60 -6.07
N PHE A 85 -6.76 25.08 -5.60
CA PHE A 85 -5.63 24.22 -5.26
C PHE A 85 -5.96 23.24 -4.12
N LEU A 86 -6.63 23.72 -3.06
CA LEU A 86 -6.97 22.92 -1.88
C LEU A 86 -8.17 22.00 -2.10
N ALA A 87 -9.04 22.29 -3.08
CA ALA A 87 -10.24 21.49 -3.34
C ALA A 87 -9.90 20.00 -3.53
N PHE A 88 -8.90 19.69 -4.36
CA PHE A 88 -8.51 18.30 -4.60
C PHE A 88 -8.00 17.59 -3.35
N PRO A 89 -6.90 18.02 -2.68
CA PRO A 89 -6.36 17.27 -1.55
C PRO A 89 -7.34 17.18 -0.38
N VAL A 90 -8.16 18.21 -0.14
CA VAL A 90 -9.16 18.20 0.94
C VAL A 90 -10.30 17.24 0.63
N LEU A 91 -10.90 17.31 -0.57
CA LEU A 91 -12.00 16.41 -0.95
C LEU A 91 -11.52 14.97 -1.06
N TYR A 92 -10.34 14.74 -1.61
CA TYR A 92 -9.77 13.41 -1.79
C TYR A 92 -9.40 12.76 -0.44
N TYR A 93 -8.78 13.52 0.47
CA TYR A 93 -8.53 13.05 1.83
C TYR A 93 -9.85 12.77 2.56
N GLY A 94 -10.84 13.66 2.44
CA GLY A 94 -12.14 13.49 3.08
C GLY A 94 -12.89 12.27 2.57
N TYR A 95 -12.85 12.03 1.26
CA TYR A 95 -13.43 10.84 0.65
C TYR A 95 -12.81 9.56 1.22
N TYR A 96 -11.48 9.42 1.18
CA TYR A 96 -10.79 8.21 1.66
C TYR A 96 -10.74 8.07 3.19
N GLY A 97 -10.89 9.17 3.94
CA GLY A 97 -11.09 9.16 5.38
C GLY A 97 -12.46 8.61 5.77
N ALA A 98 -13.49 8.84 4.94
CA ALA A 98 -14.86 8.37 5.19
C ALA A 98 -15.15 6.94 4.73
N GLN A 99 -14.24 6.28 4.00
CA GLN A 99 -14.45 4.90 3.54
C GLN A 99 -14.24 3.89 4.68
N ARG A 100 -14.83 2.68 4.55
CA ARG A 100 -14.55 1.54 5.46
C ARG A 100 -13.17 0.93 5.18
N ILE A 101 -12.82 0.83 3.89
CA ILE A 101 -11.55 0.27 3.42
C ILE A 101 -10.41 1.25 3.67
N ASN A 102 -9.34 0.77 4.30
CA ASN A 102 -8.12 1.51 4.56
C ASN A 102 -6.92 0.87 3.85
N PHE A 103 -6.67 1.32 2.62
CA PHE A 103 -5.38 1.07 1.98
C PHE A 103 -4.46 2.27 2.14
N ARG A 104 -3.28 2.01 2.69
CA ARG A 104 -2.22 2.99 2.94
C ARG A 104 -1.83 3.80 1.70
N GLY A 105 -1.89 3.17 0.52
CA GLY A 105 -1.57 3.79 -0.76
C GLY A 105 -2.66 4.70 -1.33
N ASN A 106 -3.87 4.71 -0.77
CA ASN A 106 -4.98 5.49 -1.33
C ASN A 106 -4.65 6.98 -1.41
N LEU A 107 -3.87 7.51 -0.46
CA LEU A 107 -3.55 8.93 -0.36
C LEU A 107 -2.32 9.38 -1.17
N ILE A 108 -1.66 8.51 -1.92
CA ILE A 108 -0.50 8.89 -2.77
C ILE A 108 -0.79 10.15 -3.62
N PRO A 109 -1.96 10.32 -4.26
CA PRO A 109 -2.26 11.52 -5.05
C PRO A 109 -2.25 12.85 -4.28
N VAL A 110 -2.37 12.81 -2.95
CA VAL A 110 -2.35 14.01 -2.08
C VAL A 110 -0.92 14.51 -1.82
N TYR A 111 0.10 13.66 -1.98
CA TYR A 111 1.48 13.95 -1.56
C TYR A 111 2.12 15.14 -2.30
N PRO A 112 1.91 15.33 -3.61
CA PRO A 112 2.40 16.53 -4.30
C PRO A 112 1.84 17.83 -3.70
N PHE A 113 0.57 17.83 -3.26
CA PHE A 113 -0.05 19.00 -2.63
C PHE A 113 0.54 19.26 -1.24
N LEU A 114 0.79 18.20 -0.46
CA LEU A 114 1.47 18.33 0.84
C LEU A 114 2.89 18.87 0.67
N ALA A 115 3.62 18.46 -0.36
CA ALA A 115 4.95 18.98 -0.66
C ALA A 115 4.92 20.48 -0.98
N VAL A 116 3.95 20.93 -1.79
CA VAL A 116 3.76 22.36 -2.10
C VAL A 116 3.36 23.15 -0.85
N LEU A 117 2.46 22.62 -0.01
CA LEU A 117 2.08 23.28 1.24
C LEU A 117 3.27 23.36 2.22
N ALA A 118 4.08 22.31 2.32
CA ALA A 118 5.29 22.32 3.14
C ALA A 118 6.29 23.35 2.65
N ALA A 119 6.50 23.44 1.34
CA ALA A 119 7.34 24.47 0.72
C ALA A 119 6.79 25.89 0.97
N TYR A 120 5.47 26.08 0.87
CA TYR A 120 4.83 27.37 1.15
C TYR A 120 5.08 27.84 2.58
N ALA A 121 4.92 26.95 3.58
CA ALA A 121 5.26 27.28 4.96
C ALA A 121 6.74 27.59 5.17
N ALA A 122 7.63 26.83 4.53
CA ALA A 122 9.07 27.04 4.61
C ALA A 122 9.48 28.40 4.04
N VAL A 123 8.94 28.79 2.88
CA VAL A 123 9.21 30.09 2.25
C VAL A 123 8.70 31.23 3.13
N GLU A 124 7.46 31.15 3.63
CA GLU A 124 6.89 32.17 4.52
C GLU A 124 7.71 32.34 5.80
N LEU A 125 8.21 31.24 6.39
CA LEU A 125 9.10 31.27 7.55
C LEU A 125 10.42 32.01 7.24
N LEU A 126 11.05 31.68 6.12
CA LEU A 126 12.33 32.28 5.70
C LEU A 126 12.17 33.76 5.36
N ASP A 127 11.09 34.14 4.68
CA ASP A 127 10.75 35.53 4.36
C ASP A 127 10.46 36.34 5.61
N ALA A 128 9.69 35.79 6.55
CA ALA A 128 9.41 36.42 7.83
C ALA A 128 10.70 36.67 8.61
N LEU A 129 11.62 35.71 8.65
CA LEU A 129 12.93 35.89 9.29
C LEU A 129 13.77 36.95 8.58
N GLY A 130 13.78 36.95 7.24
CA GLY A 130 14.52 37.92 6.42
C GLY A 130 14.15 39.38 6.69
N ARG A 131 12.90 39.64 7.11
CA ARG A 131 12.42 40.98 7.50
C ARG A 131 12.93 41.44 8.88
N THR A 132 13.50 40.54 9.68
CA THR A 132 14.02 40.86 11.02
C THR A 132 15.46 41.37 10.97
N ARG A 133 15.93 42.08 12.02
CA ARG A 133 17.34 42.49 12.15
C ARG A 133 18.30 41.30 12.11
N MET A 134 17.89 40.14 12.63
CA MET A 134 18.68 38.91 12.62
C MET A 134 18.79 38.33 11.21
N GLY A 135 17.70 38.31 10.45
CA GLY A 135 17.68 37.80 9.07
C GLY A 135 18.48 38.64 8.07
N ARG A 136 18.72 39.94 8.36
CA ARG A 136 19.60 40.80 7.54
C ARG A 136 21.07 40.39 7.57
N ARG A 137 21.48 39.50 8.50
CA ARG A 137 22.84 38.95 8.53
C ARG A 137 23.02 37.99 7.35
N ARG A 138 24.10 38.19 6.56
CA ARG A 138 24.39 37.50 5.28
C ARG A 138 24.17 35.98 5.28
N PHE A 139 24.42 35.29 6.39
CA PHE A 139 24.41 33.83 6.46
C PHE A 139 23.20 33.24 7.20
N VAL A 140 22.38 34.05 7.89
CA VAL A 140 21.30 33.51 8.74
C VAL A 140 20.20 32.85 7.91
N VAL A 141 19.66 33.55 6.90
CA VAL A 141 18.58 33.01 6.06
C VAL A 141 19.07 31.81 5.22
N PRO A 142 20.25 31.86 4.55
CA PRO A 142 20.77 30.68 3.84
C PRO A 142 21.02 29.48 4.75
N ALA A 143 21.56 29.69 5.96
CA ALA A 143 21.79 28.60 6.91
C ALA A 143 20.46 27.99 7.39
N LEU A 144 19.46 28.80 7.73
CA LEU A 144 18.14 28.29 8.09
C LEU A 144 17.48 27.56 6.93
N ALA A 145 17.57 28.09 5.71
CA ALA A 145 17.03 27.44 4.51
C ALA A 145 17.65 26.05 4.32
N ALA A 146 18.97 25.91 4.47
CA ALA A 146 19.65 24.62 4.39
C ALA A 146 19.16 23.66 5.49
N VAL A 147 19.00 24.12 6.72
CA VAL A 147 18.47 23.31 7.84
C VAL A 147 17.03 22.87 7.58
N VAL A 148 16.16 23.77 7.12
CA VAL A 148 14.76 23.46 6.81
C VAL A 148 14.70 22.44 5.68
N VAL A 149 15.42 22.65 4.58
CA VAL A 149 15.48 21.68 3.47
C VAL A 149 15.98 20.32 3.95
N ALA A 150 17.03 20.29 4.77
CA ALA A 150 17.55 19.05 5.33
C ALA A 150 16.49 18.32 6.19
N LEU A 151 15.77 19.03 7.06
CA LEU A 151 14.71 18.45 7.89
C LEU A 151 13.53 17.91 7.07
N LEU A 152 13.17 18.58 5.97
CA LEU A 152 12.05 18.18 5.12
C LEU A 152 12.41 17.02 4.17
N VAL A 153 13.64 16.99 3.64
CA VAL A 153 14.04 16.08 2.56
C VAL A 153 14.82 14.86 3.06
N VAL A 154 15.73 15.02 4.03
CA VAL A 154 16.63 13.92 4.44
C VAL A 154 15.85 12.72 4.99
N PRO A 155 14.84 12.86 5.88
CA PRO A 155 14.11 11.70 6.38
C PRO A 155 13.41 10.87 5.28
N PRO A 156 12.55 11.43 4.41
CA PRO A 156 11.93 10.65 3.34
C PRO A 156 12.96 10.12 2.33
N LEU A 157 14.03 10.87 2.04
CA LEU A 157 15.12 10.37 1.17
C LEU A 157 15.82 9.15 1.77
N ARG A 158 16.10 9.15 3.09
CA ARG A 158 16.68 7.98 3.77
C ARG A 158 15.75 6.77 3.70
N THR A 159 14.45 6.96 3.89
CA THR A 159 13.45 5.89 3.75
C THR A 159 13.40 5.36 2.32
N ALA A 160 13.41 6.23 1.31
CA ALA A 160 13.41 5.85 -0.09
C ALA A 160 14.66 5.02 -0.45
N ILE A 161 15.86 5.52 -0.08
CA ILE A 161 17.12 4.80 -0.31
C ILE A 161 17.13 3.45 0.43
N ALA A 162 16.62 3.39 1.66
CA ALA A 162 16.55 2.15 2.42
C ALA A 162 15.59 1.15 1.76
N PHE A 163 14.46 1.62 1.24
CA PHE A 163 13.50 0.81 0.49
C PHE A 163 14.12 0.28 -0.81
N ASP A 164 14.74 1.14 -1.63
CA ASP A 164 15.38 0.73 -2.89
C ASP A 164 16.47 -0.31 -2.64
N ARG A 165 17.31 -0.10 -1.64
CA ARG A 165 18.33 -1.07 -1.20
C ARG A 165 17.75 -2.37 -0.66
N ALA A 166 16.56 -2.33 -0.06
CA ALA A 166 15.90 -3.54 0.40
C ALA A 166 15.32 -4.32 -0.78
N VAL A 167 14.76 -3.64 -1.79
CA VAL A 167 14.16 -4.26 -2.98
C VAL A 167 15.19 -4.98 -3.85
N THR A 168 16.45 -4.53 -3.87
CA THR A 168 17.54 -5.24 -4.59
C THR A 168 17.99 -6.54 -3.94
N ARG A 169 17.58 -6.81 -2.69
CA ARG A 169 17.91 -8.07 -2.00
C ARG A 169 16.93 -9.17 -2.39
N ARG A 170 17.39 -10.41 -2.30
CA ARG A 170 16.56 -11.60 -2.47
C ARG A 170 15.40 -11.58 -1.46
N ASP A 171 14.19 -11.86 -1.93
CA ASP A 171 12.99 -11.97 -1.08
C ASP A 171 12.65 -13.44 -0.77
N THR A 172 11.77 -13.62 0.22
CA THR A 172 11.25 -14.92 0.63
C THR A 172 10.57 -15.68 -0.52
N GLY A 173 9.92 -14.96 -1.44
CA GLY A 173 9.36 -15.55 -2.66
C GLY A 173 10.42 -16.17 -3.55
N THR A 174 11.51 -15.46 -3.84
CA THR A 174 12.63 -15.99 -4.64
C THR A 174 13.26 -17.22 -3.98
N ILE A 175 13.46 -17.19 -2.66
CA ILE A 175 14.01 -18.32 -1.90
C ILE A 175 13.06 -19.53 -1.96
N ALA A 176 11.77 -19.32 -1.71
CA ALA A 176 10.77 -20.38 -1.77
C ALA A 176 10.65 -20.99 -3.16
N ARG A 177 10.67 -20.16 -4.21
CA ARG A 177 10.67 -20.61 -5.61
C ARG A 177 11.86 -21.50 -5.92
N GLU A 178 13.07 -21.07 -5.59
CA GLU A 178 14.28 -21.86 -5.84
C GLU A 178 14.27 -23.18 -5.06
N TRP A 179 13.76 -23.17 -3.83
CA TRP A 179 13.59 -24.40 -3.07
C TRP A 179 12.58 -25.34 -3.74
N ILE A 180 11.43 -24.83 -4.20
CA ILE A 180 10.43 -25.62 -4.95
C ILE A 180 11.07 -26.21 -6.22
N GLU A 181 11.77 -25.36 -6.98
CA GLU A 181 12.49 -25.74 -8.20
C GLU A 181 13.60 -26.77 -7.95
N HIS A 182 14.17 -26.84 -6.76
CA HIS A 182 15.21 -27.82 -6.43
C HIS A 182 14.65 -29.12 -5.85
N ASN A 183 13.55 -29.06 -5.10
CA ASN A 183 13.06 -30.17 -4.29
C ASN A 183 11.83 -30.87 -4.87
N LEU A 184 11.01 -30.19 -5.68
CA LEU A 184 9.80 -30.76 -6.26
C LEU A 184 10.04 -31.14 -7.74
N PRO A 185 9.67 -32.37 -8.14
CA PRO A 185 9.87 -32.83 -9.51
C PRO A 185 9.02 -32.02 -10.51
N PRO A 186 9.47 -31.90 -11.79
CA PRO A 186 8.62 -31.37 -12.85
C PRO A 186 7.30 -32.15 -12.97
N GLY A 187 6.22 -31.45 -13.29
CA GLY A 187 4.87 -32.02 -13.39
C GLY A 187 4.10 -32.07 -12.07
N THR A 188 4.72 -31.73 -10.93
CA THR A 188 4.00 -31.58 -9.65
C THR A 188 2.89 -30.54 -9.78
N HIS A 189 1.71 -30.87 -9.26
CA HIS A 189 0.56 -29.98 -9.22
C HIS A 189 0.53 -29.17 -7.92
N ILE A 190 0.63 -27.86 -8.05
CA ILE A 190 0.78 -26.92 -6.94
C ILE A 190 -0.37 -25.90 -7.00
N ALA A 191 -1.09 -25.74 -5.88
CA ALA A 191 -2.04 -24.64 -5.73
C ALA A 191 -1.39 -23.46 -5.01
N LEU A 192 -1.55 -22.26 -5.56
CA LEU A 192 -0.92 -21.02 -5.11
C LEU A 192 -2.01 -20.01 -4.73
N GLU A 193 -1.86 -19.33 -3.59
CA GLU A 193 -2.68 -18.15 -3.28
C GLU A 193 -2.00 -16.82 -3.67
N ARG A 194 -2.66 -15.70 -3.39
CA ARG A 194 -2.05 -14.37 -3.57
C ARG A 194 -0.80 -14.21 -2.70
N PHE A 195 0.16 -13.43 -3.21
CA PHE A 195 1.41 -13.08 -2.52
C PHE A 195 2.38 -14.26 -2.33
N THR A 196 2.24 -15.34 -3.11
CA THR A 196 3.21 -16.44 -3.21
C THR A 196 4.24 -16.19 -4.32
N PRO A 197 5.34 -16.95 -4.38
CA PRO A 197 6.23 -16.94 -5.52
C PRO A 197 5.53 -17.19 -6.86
N VAL A 198 6.06 -16.58 -7.92
CA VAL A 198 5.72 -16.92 -9.30
C VAL A 198 6.49 -18.17 -9.67
N LEU A 199 5.78 -19.23 -10.06
CA LEU A 199 6.36 -20.49 -10.52
C LEU A 199 6.21 -20.61 -12.04
N ASP A 200 7.10 -21.38 -12.66
CA ASP A 200 7.05 -21.67 -14.09
C ASP A 200 5.93 -22.69 -14.41
N GLY A 201 4.91 -22.24 -15.14
CA GLY A 201 3.79 -23.07 -15.59
C GLY A 201 4.17 -24.08 -16.68
N ALA A 202 5.35 -23.98 -17.30
CA ALA A 202 5.86 -25.03 -18.19
C ALA A 202 6.45 -26.20 -17.39
N ARG A 203 6.87 -25.96 -16.14
CA ARG A 203 7.49 -26.95 -15.27
C ARG A 203 6.51 -27.61 -14.30
N TYR A 204 5.48 -26.88 -13.87
CA TYR A 204 4.51 -27.32 -12.87
C TYR A 204 3.08 -27.16 -13.37
N ALA A 205 2.17 -28.04 -12.94
CA ALA A 205 0.75 -27.78 -13.09
C ALA A 205 0.31 -26.81 -11.97
N LEU A 206 -0.27 -25.67 -12.32
CA LEU A 206 -0.54 -24.59 -11.37
C LEU A 206 -2.04 -24.31 -11.25
N THR A 207 -2.56 -24.32 -10.02
CA THR A 207 -3.90 -23.83 -9.69
C THR A 207 -3.77 -22.51 -8.94
N LEU A 208 -4.26 -21.42 -9.54
CA LEU A 208 -4.21 -20.09 -8.92
C LEU A 208 -5.52 -19.80 -8.21
N GLU A 209 -5.47 -19.63 -6.89
CA GLU A 209 -6.64 -19.35 -6.07
C GLU A 209 -6.56 -17.94 -5.47
N PRO A 210 -7.66 -17.17 -5.43
CA PRO A 210 -7.66 -15.90 -4.70
C PRO A 210 -7.30 -16.11 -3.22
N ARG A 211 -7.76 -17.22 -2.63
CA ARG A 211 -7.44 -17.71 -1.28
C ARG A 211 -7.59 -19.22 -1.28
N LEU A 212 -6.60 -19.94 -0.78
CA LEU A 212 -6.67 -21.41 -0.75
C LEU A 212 -7.78 -21.94 0.17
N ILE A 213 -8.18 -21.16 1.18
CA ILE A 213 -9.28 -21.48 2.11
C ILE A 213 -10.68 -21.43 1.48
N ASN A 214 -10.83 -21.02 0.22
CA ASN A 214 -12.12 -21.02 -0.47
C ASN A 214 -12.59 -22.42 -0.88
N ARG A 215 -11.69 -23.40 -0.84
CA ARG A 215 -11.96 -24.80 -1.20
C ARG A 215 -11.56 -25.72 -0.05
N SER A 216 -12.18 -26.90 0.01
CA SER A 216 -11.78 -27.92 0.97
C SER A 216 -10.46 -28.58 0.56
N VAL A 217 -9.71 -29.11 1.54
CA VAL A 217 -8.52 -29.92 1.27
C VAL A 217 -8.86 -31.14 0.41
N GLN A 218 -10.05 -31.73 0.59
CA GLN A 218 -10.55 -32.81 -0.26
C GLN A 218 -10.64 -32.39 -1.73
N SER A 219 -11.15 -31.19 -2.01
CA SER A 219 -11.27 -30.71 -3.39
C SER A 219 -9.91 -30.52 -4.07
N TYR A 220 -8.88 -30.08 -3.34
CA TYR A 220 -7.52 -30.03 -3.87
C TYR A 220 -6.96 -31.44 -4.14
N ARG A 221 -7.22 -32.38 -3.24
CA ARG A 221 -6.83 -33.79 -3.41
C ARG A 221 -7.49 -34.41 -4.65
N ASP A 222 -8.78 -34.17 -4.84
CA ASP A 222 -9.54 -34.70 -5.98
C ASP A 222 -9.02 -34.15 -7.32
N ASP A 223 -8.55 -32.89 -7.33
CA ASP A 223 -7.91 -32.25 -8.49
C ASP A 223 -6.47 -32.75 -8.74
N GLY A 224 -5.92 -33.60 -7.87
CA GLY A 224 -4.55 -34.08 -7.96
C GLY A 224 -3.48 -33.09 -7.46
N VAL A 225 -3.88 -32.03 -6.76
CA VAL A 225 -2.96 -31.07 -6.16
C VAL A 225 -2.16 -31.74 -5.04
N GLN A 226 -0.83 -31.63 -5.11
CA GLN A 226 0.09 -32.27 -4.18
C GLN A 226 0.58 -31.29 -3.10
N TYR A 227 0.73 -30.01 -3.46
CA TYR A 227 1.22 -28.98 -2.55
C TYR A 227 0.39 -27.71 -2.59
N LEU A 228 0.26 -27.07 -1.44
CA LEU A 228 -0.35 -25.75 -1.27
C LEU A 228 0.73 -24.77 -0.86
N VAL A 229 0.83 -23.62 -1.55
CA VAL A 229 1.75 -22.55 -1.15
C VAL A 229 0.94 -21.38 -0.62
N VAL A 230 1.21 -21.01 0.63
CA VAL A 230 0.52 -19.92 1.34
C VAL A 230 1.48 -18.81 1.73
N SER A 231 0.93 -17.61 1.89
CA SER A 231 1.68 -16.39 2.20
C SER A 231 1.09 -15.68 3.42
N SER A 232 1.95 -15.24 4.33
CA SER A 232 1.50 -14.55 5.56
C SER A 232 0.75 -13.25 5.29
N LEU A 233 1.00 -12.59 4.15
CA LEU A 233 0.19 -11.45 3.70
C LEU A 233 -1.27 -11.82 3.38
N ALA A 234 -1.55 -13.09 3.07
CA ALA A 234 -2.89 -13.58 2.85
C ALA A 234 -3.57 -14.00 4.15
N TYR A 235 -2.90 -14.75 5.03
CA TYR A 235 -3.54 -15.34 6.22
C TYR A 235 -3.43 -14.51 7.52
N GLU A 236 -2.42 -13.64 7.69
CA GLU A 236 -2.26 -12.83 8.92
C GLU A 236 -3.04 -11.50 8.89
N ARG A 237 -3.63 -11.16 7.74
CA ARG A 237 -4.38 -9.90 7.57
C ARG A 237 -5.75 -9.88 8.25
N PHE A 238 -6.21 -11.02 8.76
CA PHE A 238 -7.53 -11.16 9.37
C PHE A 238 -7.43 -11.09 10.90
N PRO A 239 -8.45 -10.54 11.57
CA PRO A 239 -8.49 -10.56 13.03
C PRO A 239 -8.62 -12.00 13.56
N PRO A 240 -8.15 -12.29 14.78
CA PRO A 240 -8.20 -13.64 15.37
C PRO A 240 -9.59 -14.28 15.35
N GLU A 241 -10.63 -13.46 15.52
CA GLU A 241 -12.04 -13.89 15.62
C GLU A 241 -12.68 -14.25 14.26
N SER A 242 -12.02 -13.97 13.12
CA SER A 242 -12.61 -14.16 11.80
C SER A 242 -12.76 -15.62 11.40
N ASN A 243 -13.75 -15.91 10.55
CA ASN A 243 -13.94 -17.25 9.96
C ASN A 243 -12.74 -17.66 9.09
N GLN A 244 -12.05 -16.70 8.48
CA GLN A 244 -10.90 -16.90 7.62
C GLN A 244 -9.70 -17.34 8.44
N THR A 245 -9.44 -16.69 9.59
CA THR A 245 -8.40 -17.12 10.53
C THR A 245 -8.62 -18.57 10.96
N ARG A 246 -9.85 -18.93 11.34
CA ARG A 246 -10.21 -20.32 11.67
C ARG A 246 -10.01 -21.28 10.50
N SER A 247 -10.34 -20.85 9.28
CA SER A 247 -10.18 -21.66 8.07
C SER A 247 -8.71 -21.91 7.73
N TYR A 248 -7.84 -20.91 7.88
CA TYR A 248 -6.39 -21.08 7.72
C TYR A 248 -5.80 -21.96 8.82
N GLN A 249 -6.23 -21.79 10.08
CA GLN A 249 -5.81 -22.68 11.17
C GLN A 249 -6.18 -24.13 10.88
N LYS A 250 -7.41 -24.38 10.39
CA LYS A 250 -7.83 -25.71 9.95
C LYS A 250 -6.99 -26.23 8.78
N LEU A 251 -6.71 -25.39 7.79
CA LEU A 251 -5.83 -25.75 6.67
C LEU A 251 -4.44 -26.18 7.15
N PHE A 252 -3.84 -25.43 8.07
CA PHE A 252 -2.51 -25.74 8.63
C PHE A 252 -2.51 -26.97 9.53
N ALA A 253 -3.64 -27.28 10.18
CA ALA A 253 -3.79 -28.51 10.95
C ALA A 253 -3.92 -29.75 10.05
N LEU A 254 -4.60 -29.61 8.91
CA LEU A 254 -4.85 -30.72 7.98
C LEU A 254 -3.69 -30.97 7.00
N CYS A 255 -2.94 -29.94 6.61
CA CYS A 255 -1.88 -30.04 5.62
C CYS A 255 -0.51 -29.91 6.29
N PRO A 256 0.28 -31.01 6.38
CA PRO A 256 1.61 -30.98 7.00
C PRO A 256 2.53 -29.92 6.37
N LEU A 257 3.27 -29.21 7.21
CA LEU A 257 4.28 -28.25 6.78
C LEU A 257 5.49 -28.98 6.20
N VAL A 258 5.86 -28.64 4.96
CA VAL A 258 7.01 -29.23 4.24
C VAL A 258 8.20 -28.30 4.31
N ALA A 259 7.96 -27.01 4.09
CA ALA A 259 8.98 -25.97 4.16
C ALA A 259 8.37 -24.63 4.56
N GLU A 260 9.12 -23.85 5.35
CA GLU A 260 8.75 -22.50 5.76
C GLU A 260 9.92 -21.54 5.50
N PHE A 261 9.61 -20.41 4.88
CA PHE A 261 10.55 -19.36 4.53
C PHE A 261 10.12 -18.06 5.22
N PRO A 262 10.53 -17.84 6.49
CA PRO A 262 10.17 -16.64 7.23
C PRO A 262 10.91 -15.41 6.69
N GLY A 263 10.32 -14.23 6.86
CA GLY A 263 11.01 -12.97 6.62
C GLY A 263 12.21 -12.82 7.57
N LEU A 264 13.44 -12.86 7.04
CA LEU A 264 14.64 -12.82 7.86
C LEU A 264 15.06 -11.37 8.23
N PRO A 265 15.40 -11.08 9.50
CA PRO A 265 15.98 -9.82 9.90
C PRO A 265 17.26 -9.52 9.09
N GLY A 266 17.37 -8.32 8.50
CA GLY A 266 18.52 -7.94 7.69
C GLY A 266 18.47 -8.38 6.22
N GLN A 267 17.47 -9.15 5.78
CA GLN A 267 17.17 -9.39 4.36
C GLN A 267 16.03 -8.46 3.87
N ARG A 268 15.57 -8.63 2.62
CA ARG A 268 14.36 -7.93 2.17
C ARG A 268 13.18 -8.42 3.02
N PRO A 269 12.47 -7.54 3.75
CA PRO A 269 11.25 -7.93 4.43
C PRO A 269 10.24 -8.46 3.41
N GLY A 270 9.70 -9.64 3.65
CA GLY A 270 8.70 -10.29 2.81
C GLY A 270 7.75 -11.12 3.66
N PRO A 271 6.61 -11.55 3.10
CA PRO A 271 5.75 -12.51 3.78
C PRO A 271 6.51 -13.78 4.14
N THR A 272 6.08 -14.44 5.21
CA THR A 272 6.43 -15.84 5.41
C THR A 272 5.73 -16.66 4.33
N ILE A 273 6.49 -17.45 3.58
CA ILE A 273 5.96 -18.39 2.60
C ILE A 273 6.00 -19.78 3.22
N ARG A 274 4.88 -20.51 3.17
CA ARG A 274 4.82 -21.91 3.61
C ARG A 274 4.42 -22.80 2.45
N VAL A 275 5.09 -23.94 2.33
CA VAL A 275 4.75 -25.02 1.42
C VAL A 275 4.16 -26.14 2.28
N LEU A 276 2.90 -26.47 2.02
CA LEU A 276 2.13 -27.47 2.74
C LEU A 276 1.87 -28.66 1.83
N GLN A 277 1.90 -29.87 2.38
CA GLN A 277 1.55 -31.08 1.63
C GLN A 277 0.05 -31.34 1.72
N VAL A 278 -0.59 -31.65 0.61
CA VAL A 278 -1.95 -32.18 0.60
C VAL A 278 -1.88 -33.65 1.01
N PRO A 279 -2.52 -34.08 2.11
CA PRO A 279 -2.44 -35.47 2.56
C PRO A 279 -3.08 -36.41 1.53
N ALA A 280 -2.49 -37.59 1.31
CA ALA A 280 -3.00 -38.58 0.36
C ALA A 280 -4.32 -39.24 0.81
N THR A 281 -4.57 -39.32 2.12
CA THR A 281 -5.80 -39.88 2.71
C THR A 281 -6.50 -38.83 3.57
N GLY A 282 -7.84 -38.92 3.71
CA GLY A 282 -8.58 -38.12 4.67
C GLY A 282 -8.40 -38.69 6.07
N ASP A 283 -7.95 -37.86 7.02
CA ASP A 283 -8.16 -38.10 8.45
C ASP A 283 -9.59 -37.69 8.84
#